data_AF-A0A7S4DX74-F1
#
_entry.id   AF-A0A7S4DX74-F1
#
_cell.length_a   1.000
_cell.length_b   1.000
_cell.length_c   1.000
_cell.angle_alpha   90.00
_cell.angle_beta   90.00
_cell.angle_gamma   90.00
#
_symmetry.space_group_name_H-M   'P 1'
#
loop_
_entity.id
_entity.type
_entity.pdbx_description
1 polymer ?
#
loop_
_entity_poly.entity_id
_entity_poly.type
_entity_poly.pdbx_seq_one_letter_code
_entity_poly.pdbx_strand_id
1 'polypeptide(L)'
;MGSGLACCRPRRLSGRALSSSSSRRPVLRGVVFDMDGTLTVPNLDFKEMYERCGVAPSEDVLEAIAAMSPQKAAAAKAVIDEMEAEGRRTLKLEPGAIEFARWLQFHGIPTALVTRNTKTTVDHLHAHLWEPAGLPRFDPAISRDDASIPAKPKPGALEAIAKAWGMPLGEEVLMVGDSPSNDVAFGKDAGTTTALVDSGRRFVEGSTDGGADFVVEGLHLLPHRLWTHFEIVGPNAGGLVKYPSPNPPVTAAAKAAAAGDAKALADLPVDQLLTEEEGEGQNPPIVWAAENGSEECIDILLKAGVDVDKQGYLGATAICRASRSGHVEALKRLLAAGGNPDIPNIKRQYPLHFAAFKLNHKAVDVLLAHGASTICLDRKGRTPAEDTSDANIRARILEARRKRGV
;
A
#
# COMPACT_ATOMS: atom_id res chain seq x y z
N MET A 1 -14.92 38.92 26.51
CA MET A 1 -15.17 38.46 25.12
C MET A 1 -13.92 38.75 24.32
N GLY A 2 -13.36 37.74 23.64
CA GLY A 2 -12.20 37.91 22.75
C GLY A 2 -10.97 37.09 23.14
N SER A 3 -11.09 35.76 23.27
CA SER A 3 -9.94 34.86 23.27
C SER A 3 -9.59 34.53 21.80
N GLY A 4 -8.45 35.05 21.35
CA GLY A 4 -7.92 34.83 20.01
C GLY A 4 -7.52 33.37 19.80
N LEU A 5 -8.12 32.74 18.79
CA LEU A 5 -7.68 31.47 18.21
C LEU A 5 -6.34 31.71 17.50
N ALA A 6 -5.24 31.36 18.16
CA ALA A 6 -3.94 31.24 17.53
C ALA A 6 -3.95 29.98 16.64
N CYS A 7 -4.26 30.18 15.37
CA CYS A 7 -4.18 29.16 14.33
C CYS A 7 -2.70 28.82 14.09
N CYS A 8 -2.21 27.73 14.68
CA CYS A 8 -0.87 27.21 14.44
C CYS A 8 -0.74 26.75 12.98
N ARG A 9 0.00 27.53 12.18
CA ARG A 9 0.40 27.16 10.82
C ARG A 9 1.25 25.88 10.87
N PRO A 10 1.13 24.97 9.89
CA PRO A 10 2.08 23.87 9.75
C PRO A 10 3.48 24.45 9.51
N ARG A 11 4.45 24.03 10.33
CA ARG A 11 5.87 24.36 10.11
C ARG A 11 6.26 23.82 8.74
N ARG A 12 6.52 24.73 7.79
CA ARG A 12 7.28 24.41 6.58
C ARG A 12 8.64 23.91 7.02
N LEU A 13 8.99 22.68 6.65
CA LEU A 13 10.35 22.19 6.71
C LEU A 13 11.22 23.17 5.92
N SER A 14 12.11 23.88 6.62
CA SER A 14 13.22 24.57 5.97
C SER A 14 14.09 23.49 5.35
N GLY A 15 14.04 23.35 4.03
CA GLY A 15 14.98 22.54 3.28
C GLY A 15 16.38 23.05 3.58
N ARG A 16 17.12 22.33 4.41
CA ARG A 16 18.56 22.54 4.55
C ARG A 16 19.13 22.17 3.19
N ALA A 17 19.61 23.17 2.46
CA ALA A 17 20.28 22.97 1.17
C ALA A 17 21.46 22.02 1.43
N LEU A 18 21.32 20.78 0.97
CA LEU A 18 22.41 19.82 0.94
C LEU A 18 23.43 20.35 -0.04
N SER A 19 24.58 20.73 0.50
CA SER A 19 25.82 20.94 -0.23
C SER A 19 26.03 19.77 -1.20
N SER A 20 26.30 20.11 -2.46
CA SER A 20 26.55 19.17 -3.55
C SER A 20 27.86 18.39 -3.31
N SER A 21 27.80 17.36 -2.47
CA SER A 21 28.60 16.18 -2.71
C SER A 21 27.74 15.22 -3.54
N SER A 22 28.31 14.66 -4.60
CA SER A 22 27.70 13.58 -5.37
C SER A 22 27.66 12.32 -4.48
N SER A 23 26.84 12.33 -3.43
CA SER A 23 26.55 11.16 -2.63
C SER A 23 25.48 10.35 -3.36
N ARG A 24 25.86 9.16 -3.80
CA ARG A 24 24.93 8.19 -4.38
C ARG A 24 23.87 7.87 -3.32
N ARG A 25 22.59 7.90 -3.67
CA ARG A 25 21.50 7.51 -2.76
C ARG A 25 21.77 6.09 -2.24
N PRO A 26 21.57 5.80 -0.94
CA PRO A 26 21.74 4.44 -0.42
C PRO A 26 20.74 3.50 -1.11
N VAL A 27 21.08 2.23 -1.23
CA VAL A 27 20.18 1.23 -1.81
C VAL A 27 19.22 0.74 -0.73
N LEU A 28 17.92 0.70 -1.00
CA LEU A 28 16.99 0.02 -0.09
C LEU A 28 17.07 -1.49 -0.35
N ARG A 29 17.63 -2.23 0.60
CA ARG A 29 17.84 -3.68 0.46
C ARG A 29 16.80 -4.54 1.17
N GLY A 30 16.11 -4.01 2.17
CA GLY A 30 15.09 -4.75 2.89
C GLY A 30 14.28 -3.87 3.84
N VAL A 31 13.08 -4.33 4.18
CA VAL A 31 12.20 -3.64 5.13
C VAL A 31 11.79 -4.59 6.25
N VAL A 32 12.00 -4.16 7.49
CA VAL A 32 11.60 -4.87 8.70
C VAL A 32 10.43 -4.14 9.32
N PHE A 33 9.36 -4.86 9.62
CA PHE A 33 8.16 -4.30 10.22
C PHE A 33 8.01 -4.68 11.68
N ASP A 34 7.46 -3.78 12.48
CA ASP A 34 6.67 -4.14 13.65
C ASP A 34 5.25 -4.61 13.25
N MET A 35 4.57 -5.30 14.17
CA MET A 35 3.20 -5.79 13.94
C MET A 35 2.12 -4.86 14.47
N ASP A 36 2.08 -4.58 15.78
CA ASP A 36 0.93 -3.95 16.45
C ASP A 36 1.07 -2.44 16.41
N GLY A 37 0.10 -1.73 15.83
CA GLY A 37 0.20 -0.28 15.61
C GLY A 37 0.91 0.09 14.31
N THR A 38 1.60 -0.87 13.69
CA THR A 38 2.30 -0.69 12.42
C THR A 38 1.58 -1.38 11.27
N LEU A 39 1.63 -2.72 11.21
CA LEU A 39 0.95 -3.50 10.16
C LEU A 39 -0.51 -3.78 10.52
N THR A 40 -0.82 -3.86 11.81
CA THR A 40 -2.14 -4.19 12.33
C THR A 40 -2.63 -3.13 13.29
N VAL A 41 -3.94 -2.91 13.29
CA VAL A 41 -4.60 -2.02 14.25
C VAL A 41 -4.45 -2.65 15.64
N PRO A 42 -3.91 -1.94 16.65
CA PRO A 42 -3.85 -2.45 18.01
C PRO A 42 -5.26 -2.81 18.51
N ASN A 43 -5.46 -4.04 18.94
CA ASN A 43 -6.76 -4.55 19.33
C ASN A 43 -6.78 -5.30 20.68
N LEU A 44 -5.62 -5.48 21.32
CA LEU A 44 -5.53 -5.99 22.68
C LEU A 44 -5.65 -4.84 23.68
N ASP A 45 -6.62 -4.94 24.59
CA ASP A 45 -6.70 -4.05 25.75
C ASP A 45 -5.72 -4.51 26.82
N PHE A 46 -4.49 -3.97 26.77
CA PHE A 46 -3.49 -4.25 27.78
C PHE A 46 -3.94 -3.82 29.17
N LYS A 47 -4.71 -2.73 29.32
CA LYS A 47 -5.15 -2.29 30.64
C LYS A 47 -6.04 -3.35 31.29
N GLU A 48 -7.02 -3.86 30.55
CA GLU A 48 -7.87 -4.96 31.02
C GLU A 48 -7.04 -6.23 31.30
N MET A 49 -6.08 -6.55 30.43
CA MET A 49 -5.21 -7.72 30.62
C MET A 49 -4.43 -7.67 31.93
N TYR A 50 -3.81 -6.52 32.23
CA TYR A 50 -3.06 -6.31 33.46
C TYR A 50 -3.98 -6.41 34.70
N GLU A 51 -5.16 -5.79 34.65
CA GLU A 51 -6.15 -5.85 35.72
C GLU A 51 -6.62 -7.30 35.98
N ARG A 52 -6.95 -8.05 34.92
CA ARG A 52 -7.39 -9.46 35.02
C ARG A 52 -6.27 -10.41 35.45
N CYS A 53 -5.03 -10.11 35.11
CA CYS A 53 -3.86 -10.87 35.58
C CYS A 53 -3.44 -10.51 37.01
N GLY A 54 -3.94 -9.40 37.56
CA GLY A 54 -3.52 -8.89 38.86
C GLY A 54 -2.08 -8.37 38.86
N VAL A 55 -1.62 -7.81 37.74
CA VAL A 55 -0.28 -7.23 37.54
C VAL A 55 -0.39 -5.71 37.50
N ALA A 56 0.55 -4.99 38.11
CA ALA A 56 0.54 -3.53 38.04
C ALA A 56 0.91 -3.06 36.61
N PRO A 57 0.26 -2.01 36.06
CA PRO A 57 0.55 -1.53 34.69
C PRO A 57 2.00 -1.10 34.44
N SER A 58 2.78 -0.87 35.50
CA SER A 58 4.20 -0.51 35.44
C SER A 58 5.16 -1.70 35.35
N GLU A 59 4.68 -2.93 35.53
CA GLU A 59 5.49 -4.15 35.53
C GLU A 59 5.52 -4.81 34.15
N ASP A 60 6.55 -5.62 33.88
CA ASP A 60 6.49 -6.56 32.75
C ASP A 60 5.54 -7.70 33.11
N VAL A 61 4.52 -7.91 32.28
CA VAL A 61 3.46 -8.89 32.56
C VAL A 61 3.99 -10.32 32.65
N LEU A 62 5.00 -10.68 31.83
CA LEU A 62 5.55 -12.03 31.80
C LEU A 62 6.45 -12.28 33.01
N GLU A 63 7.28 -11.30 33.39
CA GLU A 63 8.11 -11.37 34.59
C GLU A 63 7.27 -11.40 35.87
N ALA A 64 6.24 -10.55 35.96
CA ALA A 64 5.33 -10.51 37.10
C ALA A 64 4.61 -11.85 37.29
N ILE A 65 4.09 -12.44 36.19
CA ILE A 65 3.46 -13.76 36.21
C ILE A 65 4.43 -14.86 36.64
N ALA A 66 5.70 -14.79 36.20
CA ALA A 66 6.73 -15.75 36.59
C ALA A 66 7.04 -15.71 38.10
N ALA A 67 6.86 -14.56 38.75
CA ALA A 67 7.06 -14.39 40.19
C ALA A 67 5.84 -14.79 41.06
N MET A 68 4.69 -15.11 40.45
CA MET A 68 3.46 -15.49 41.18
C MET A 68 3.50 -16.93 41.72
N SER A 69 2.57 -17.24 42.64
CA SER A 69 2.31 -18.64 43.01
C SER A 69 1.80 -19.44 41.80
N PRO A 70 2.05 -20.77 41.73
CA PRO A 70 1.67 -21.57 40.57
C PRO A 70 0.20 -21.45 40.15
N GLN A 71 -0.71 -21.35 41.12
CA GLN A 71 -2.15 -21.21 40.86
C GLN A 71 -2.49 -19.84 40.25
N LYS A 72 -1.91 -18.76 40.77
CA LYS A 72 -2.11 -17.41 40.23
C LYS A 72 -1.48 -17.26 38.84
N ALA A 73 -0.28 -17.80 38.67
CA ALA A 73 0.40 -17.81 37.37
C ALA A 73 -0.41 -18.58 36.31
N ALA A 74 -1.00 -19.73 36.67
CA ALA A 74 -1.85 -20.50 35.76
C ALA A 74 -3.12 -19.72 35.37
N ALA A 75 -3.78 -19.06 36.33
CA ALA A 75 -4.95 -18.23 36.06
C ALA A 75 -4.62 -17.03 35.17
N ALA A 76 -3.52 -16.32 35.43
CA ALA A 76 -3.07 -15.19 34.62
C ALA A 76 -2.70 -15.62 33.19
N LYS A 77 -2.03 -16.77 33.02
CA LYS A 77 -1.75 -17.34 31.69
C LYS A 77 -3.03 -17.66 30.92
N ALA A 78 -4.04 -18.24 31.56
CA ALA A 78 -5.31 -18.53 30.92
C ALA A 78 -6.03 -17.24 30.46
N VAL A 79 -5.94 -16.16 31.24
CA VAL A 79 -6.45 -14.83 30.83
C VAL A 79 -5.72 -14.31 29.60
N ILE A 80 -4.38 -14.37 29.58
CA ILE A 80 -3.58 -13.96 28.41
C ILE A 80 -3.97 -14.78 27.18
N ASP A 81 -4.05 -16.11 27.31
CA ASP A 81 -4.39 -17.01 26.21
C ASP A 81 -5.78 -16.70 25.63
N GLU A 82 -6.77 -16.45 26.50
CA GLU A 82 -8.14 -16.05 26.11
C GLU A 82 -8.14 -14.72 25.35
N MET A 83 -7.49 -13.70 25.91
CA MET A 83 -7.45 -12.36 25.31
C MET A 83 -6.67 -12.35 24.00
N GLU A 84 -5.53 -13.06 23.91
CA GLU A 84 -4.79 -13.22 22.67
C GLU A 84 -5.59 -14.00 21.62
N ALA A 85 -6.41 -14.97 22.02
CA ALA A 85 -7.30 -15.67 21.10
C ALA A 85 -8.40 -14.75 20.54
N GLU A 86 -8.99 -13.89 21.36
CA GLU A 86 -9.92 -12.84 20.90
C GLU A 86 -9.21 -11.79 20.04
N GLY A 87 -8.00 -11.37 20.42
CA GLY A 87 -7.15 -10.48 19.65
C GLY A 87 -6.88 -11.04 18.25
N ARG A 88 -6.56 -12.33 18.12
CA ARG A 88 -6.43 -12.96 16.79
C ARG A 88 -7.73 -12.88 15.98
N ARG A 89 -8.89 -13.21 16.59
CA ARG A 89 -10.21 -13.19 15.91
C ARG A 89 -10.59 -11.80 15.37
N THR A 90 -10.18 -10.75 16.05
CA THR A 90 -10.55 -9.36 15.72
C THR A 90 -9.44 -8.59 15.00
N LEU A 91 -8.32 -9.25 14.69
CA LEU A 91 -7.13 -8.64 14.10
C LEU A 91 -7.46 -8.02 12.74
N LYS A 92 -7.01 -6.80 12.52
CA LYS A 92 -7.20 -6.06 11.27
C LYS A 92 -5.89 -5.41 10.86
N LEU A 93 -5.66 -5.33 9.55
CA LEU A 93 -4.52 -4.59 9.01
C LEU A 93 -4.73 -3.09 9.14
N GLU A 94 -3.65 -2.36 9.39
CA GLU A 94 -3.66 -0.91 9.21
C GLU A 94 -3.86 -0.55 7.74
N PRO A 95 -4.61 0.53 7.44
CA PRO A 95 -4.71 1.03 6.08
C PRO A 95 -3.34 1.29 5.45
N GLY A 96 -3.15 0.86 4.20
CA GLY A 96 -1.88 1.00 3.50
C GLY A 96 -0.88 -0.14 3.70
N ALA A 97 -1.10 -1.06 4.65
CA ALA A 97 -0.20 -2.19 4.88
C ALA A 97 -0.07 -3.08 3.63
N ILE A 98 -1.21 -3.46 3.03
CA ILE A 98 -1.25 -4.26 1.80
C ILE A 98 -0.64 -3.50 0.63
N GLU A 99 -0.97 -2.22 0.48
CA GLU A 99 -0.49 -1.38 -0.62
C GLU A 99 1.04 -1.25 -0.59
N PHE A 100 1.60 -1.00 0.60
CA PHE A 100 3.03 -0.92 0.79
C PHE A 100 3.71 -2.27 0.55
N ALA A 101 3.20 -3.35 1.12
CA ALA A 101 3.76 -4.69 0.90
C ALA A 101 3.74 -5.10 -0.58
N ARG A 102 2.65 -4.81 -1.31
CA ARG A 102 2.56 -5.04 -2.76
C ARG A 102 3.56 -4.18 -3.53
N TRP A 103 3.84 -2.95 -3.08
CA TRP A 103 4.87 -2.11 -3.69
C TRP A 103 6.27 -2.70 -3.47
N LEU A 104 6.57 -3.20 -2.27
CA LEU A 104 7.83 -3.88 -1.96
C LEU A 104 8.00 -5.16 -2.79
N GLN A 105 6.97 -6.00 -2.85
CA GLN A 105 6.95 -7.21 -3.68
C GLN A 105 7.17 -6.90 -5.16
N PHE A 106 6.50 -5.86 -5.69
CA PHE A 106 6.68 -5.43 -7.08
C PHE A 106 8.12 -5.04 -7.40
N HIS A 107 8.85 -4.46 -6.44
CA HIS A 107 10.26 -4.12 -6.59
C HIS A 107 11.22 -5.23 -6.16
N GLY A 108 10.73 -6.36 -5.67
CA GLY A 108 11.56 -7.47 -5.20
C GLY A 108 12.34 -7.14 -3.93
N ILE A 109 11.81 -6.24 -3.09
CA ILE A 109 12.43 -5.88 -1.80
C ILE A 109 11.96 -6.88 -0.75
N PRO A 110 12.86 -7.62 -0.09
CA PRO A 110 12.50 -8.59 0.94
C PRO A 110 11.93 -7.90 2.20
N THR A 111 11.05 -8.61 2.88
CA THR A 111 10.36 -8.13 4.08
C THR A 111 10.47 -9.10 5.23
N ALA A 112 10.76 -8.59 6.42
CA ALA A 112 10.81 -9.35 7.66
C ALA A 112 9.87 -8.72 8.69
N LEU A 113 9.56 -9.51 9.73
CA LEU A 113 8.74 -9.08 10.86
C LEU A 113 9.52 -9.27 12.14
N VAL A 114 9.51 -8.29 13.03
CA VAL A 114 10.01 -8.43 14.41
C VAL A 114 8.93 -7.91 15.35
N THR A 115 8.40 -8.80 16.19
CA THR A 115 7.27 -8.50 17.07
C THR A 115 7.42 -9.14 18.45
N ARG A 116 6.72 -8.57 19.45
CA ARG A 116 6.54 -9.18 20.77
C ARG A 116 5.31 -10.11 20.84
N ASN A 117 4.59 -10.27 19.73
CA ASN A 117 3.52 -11.25 19.62
C ASN A 117 4.06 -12.69 19.63
N THR A 118 3.18 -13.63 19.97
CA THR A 118 3.45 -15.06 19.86
C THR A 118 3.58 -15.49 18.41
N LYS A 119 4.30 -16.59 18.18
CA LYS A 119 4.38 -17.25 16.88
C LYS A 119 2.98 -17.61 16.35
N THR A 120 2.08 -18.04 17.22
CA THR A 120 0.69 -18.35 16.87
C THR A 120 -0.04 -17.14 16.27
N THR A 121 0.17 -15.94 16.82
CA THR A 121 -0.43 -14.70 16.31
C THR A 121 0.20 -14.29 14.97
N VAL A 122 1.52 -14.46 14.81
CA VAL A 122 2.21 -14.24 13.52
C VAL A 122 1.71 -15.21 12.44
N ASP A 123 1.56 -16.49 12.76
CA ASP A 123 1.04 -17.49 11.83
C ASP A 123 -0.44 -17.20 11.48
N HIS A 124 -1.22 -16.65 12.42
CA HIS A 124 -2.59 -16.21 12.16
C HIS A 124 -2.63 -15.01 11.18
N LEU A 125 -1.80 -13.98 11.40
CA LEU A 125 -1.63 -12.84 10.48
C LEU A 125 -1.32 -13.33 9.06
N HIS A 126 -0.34 -14.23 8.92
CA HIS A 126 0.02 -14.80 7.62
C HIS A 126 -1.16 -15.49 6.96
N ALA A 127 -1.79 -16.45 7.64
CA ALA A 127 -2.80 -17.31 7.03
C ALA A 127 -4.12 -16.60 6.69
N HIS A 128 -4.51 -15.56 7.45
CA HIS A 128 -5.86 -14.98 7.36
C HIS A 128 -5.90 -13.57 6.78
N LEU A 129 -4.81 -12.81 6.86
CA LEU A 129 -4.78 -11.41 6.43
C LEU A 129 -3.73 -11.13 5.34
N TRP A 130 -2.64 -11.91 5.32
CA TRP A 130 -1.49 -11.63 4.45
C TRP A 130 -1.48 -12.50 3.18
N GLU A 131 -1.43 -13.82 3.33
CA GLU A 131 -1.43 -14.78 2.20
C GLU A 131 -2.69 -14.66 1.32
N PRO A 132 -3.92 -14.49 1.88
CA PRO A 132 -5.11 -14.26 1.07
C PRO A 132 -5.05 -12.96 0.24
N ALA A 133 -4.23 -11.99 0.63
CA ALA A 133 -3.99 -10.77 -0.14
C ALA A 133 -2.94 -10.95 -1.26
N GLY A 134 -2.40 -12.16 -1.44
CA GLY A 134 -1.40 -12.52 -2.44
C GLY A 134 0.04 -12.17 -2.04
N LEU A 135 0.30 -11.93 -0.76
CA LEU A 135 1.60 -11.52 -0.24
C LEU A 135 2.40 -12.73 0.28
N PRO A 136 3.72 -12.77 0.08
CA PRO A 136 4.56 -13.80 0.68
C PRO A 136 4.62 -13.61 2.20
N ARG A 137 4.84 -14.71 2.93
CA ARG A 137 5.15 -14.64 4.36
C ARG A 137 6.38 -13.77 4.60
N PHE A 138 6.41 -13.09 5.74
CA PHE A 138 7.63 -12.43 6.20
C PHE A 138 8.72 -13.48 6.44
N ASP A 139 9.92 -13.21 5.93
CA ASP A 139 11.05 -14.12 6.05
C ASP A 139 12.34 -13.35 6.37
N PRO A 140 12.87 -13.45 7.61
CA PRO A 140 12.28 -14.18 8.73
C PRO A 140 11.14 -13.41 9.41
N ALA A 141 10.30 -14.12 10.16
CA ALA A 141 9.32 -13.55 11.06
C ALA A 141 9.69 -13.92 12.51
N ILE A 142 10.28 -12.96 13.24
CA ILE A 142 10.79 -13.15 14.60
C ILE A 142 9.74 -12.68 15.60
N SER A 143 9.32 -13.60 16.44
CA SER A 143 8.32 -13.46 17.51
C SER A 143 8.99 -13.50 18.88
N ARG A 144 8.23 -13.29 19.96
CA ARG A 144 8.77 -13.45 21.32
C ARG A 144 9.10 -14.92 21.68
N ASP A 145 8.55 -15.88 20.92
CA ASP A 145 8.72 -17.31 21.19
C ASP A 145 10.02 -17.86 20.56
N ASP A 146 10.73 -17.06 19.78
CA ASP A 146 11.98 -17.44 19.12
C ASP A 146 13.15 -17.44 20.11
N ALA A 147 13.38 -18.58 20.76
CA ALA A 147 14.37 -18.76 21.83
C ALA A 147 15.83 -18.44 21.43
N SER A 148 16.15 -18.46 20.14
CA SER A 148 17.52 -18.24 19.63
C SER A 148 17.83 -16.77 19.32
N ILE A 149 16.82 -15.90 19.21
CA ILE A 149 16.99 -14.52 18.78
C ILE A 149 16.20 -13.61 19.72
N PRO A 150 16.87 -12.77 20.54
CA PRO A 150 16.15 -11.88 21.42
C PRO A 150 15.32 -10.88 20.60
N ALA A 151 14.02 -10.80 20.90
CA ALA A 151 13.14 -9.78 20.35
C ALA A 151 13.55 -8.36 20.80
N LYS A 152 12.84 -7.34 20.31
CA LYS A 152 13.04 -5.93 20.70
C LYS A 152 13.12 -5.79 22.23
N PRO A 153 14.03 -4.94 22.76
CA PRO A 153 14.79 -3.90 22.07
C PRO A 153 16.23 -4.30 21.67
N LYS A 154 16.64 -5.57 21.77
CA LYS A 154 18.05 -5.94 21.51
C LYS A 154 18.32 -6.05 20.00
N PRO A 155 19.39 -5.44 19.44
CA PRO A 155 19.61 -5.36 17.98
C PRO A 155 19.84 -6.71 17.29
N GLY A 156 20.11 -7.78 18.03
CA GLY A 156 20.41 -9.12 17.49
C GLY A 156 19.35 -9.68 16.53
N ALA A 157 18.08 -9.27 16.66
CA ALA A 157 17.05 -9.65 15.68
C ALA A 157 17.29 -9.05 14.28
N LEU A 158 17.72 -7.78 14.19
CA LEU A 158 18.06 -7.14 12.91
C LEU A 158 19.34 -7.73 12.32
N GLU A 159 20.32 -8.08 13.16
CA GLU A 159 21.54 -8.78 12.72
C GLU A 159 21.20 -10.16 12.13
N ALA A 160 20.32 -10.91 12.78
CA ALA A 160 19.86 -12.20 12.30
C ALA A 160 19.10 -12.08 10.97
N ILE A 161 18.24 -11.08 10.82
CA ILE A 161 17.55 -10.76 9.56
C ILE A 161 18.52 -10.45 8.44
N ALA A 162 19.44 -9.49 8.65
CA ALA A 162 20.42 -9.10 7.64
C ALA A 162 21.27 -10.31 7.20
N LYS A 163 21.68 -11.14 8.16
CA LYS A 163 22.37 -12.41 7.89
C LYS A 163 21.52 -13.38 7.07
N ALA A 164 20.25 -13.56 7.40
CA ALA A 164 19.34 -14.43 6.66
C ALA A 164 19.15 -13.98 5.20
N TRP A 165 19.11 -12.67 4.97
CA TRP A 165 19.07 -12.09 3.63
C TRP A 165 20.43 -12.04 2.91
N GLY A 166 21.52 -12.44 3.57
CA GLY A 166 22.86 -12.41 2.99
C GLY A 166 23.37 -11.00 2.68
N MET A 167 23.00 -10.01 3.47
CA MET A 167 23.37 -8.59 3.29
C MET A 167 23.96 -7.98 4.57
N PRO A 168 24.76 -6.90 4.48
CA PRO A 168 25.20 -6.17 5.66
C PRO A 168 24.03 -5.47 6.35
N LEU A 169 24.10 -5.37 7.69
CA LEU A 169 23.20 -4.52 8.47
C LEU A 169 23.69 -3.07 8.42
N GLY A 170 22.77 -2.12 8.21
CA GLY A 170 23.07 -0.69 8.18
C GLY A 170 21.92 0.12 7.60
N GLU A 171 22.21 1.33 7.15
CA GLU A 171 21.24 2.30 6.59
C GLU A 171 20.48 1.78 5.34
N GLU A 172 20.95 0.71 4.71
CA GLU A 172 20.27 0.05 3.58
C GLU A 172 19.06 -0.79 4.01
N VAL A 173 18.88 -1.03 5.32
CA VAL A 173 17.72 -1.70 5.92
C VAL A 173 16.81 -0.65 6.57
N LEU A 174 15.51 -0.76 6.34
CA LEU A 174 14.50 0.10 6.94
C LEU A 174 13.75 -0.62 8.06
N MET A 175 13.83 -0.10 9.29
CA MET A 175 12.97 -0.51 10.40
C MET A 175 11.72 0.38 10.45
N VAL A 176 10.54 -0.22 10.32
CA VAL A 176 9.23 0.48 10.34
C VAL A 176 8.48 0.09 11.60
N GLY A 177 8.06 1.08 12.37
CA GLY A 177 7.30 0.87 13.60
C GLY A 177 6.46 2.08 13.98
N ASP A 178 5.71 1.99 15.08
CA ASP A 178 4.81 3.05 15.55
C ASP A 178 5.25 3.62 16.92
N SER A 179 6.27 3.02 17.54
CA SER A 179 6.78 3.43 18.84
C SER A 179 8.17 4.08 18.75
N PRO A 180 8.31 5.36 19.13
CA PRO A 180 9.61 6.03 19.19
C PRO A 180 10.61 5.36 20.14
N SER A 181 10.16 4.96 21.33
CA SER A 181 11.04 4.39 22.36
C SER A 181 11.32 2.90 22.18
N ASN A 182 10.55 2.21 21.33
CA ASN A 182 10.73 0.78 21.08
C ASN A 182 11.26 0.54 19.66
N ASP A 183 10.54 0.93 18.62
CA ASP A 183 10.87 0.57 17.23
C ASP A 183 11.93 1.47 16.62
N VAL A 184 11.80 2.79 16.82
CA VAL A 184 12.77 3.76 16.31
C VAL A 184 14.09 3.59 17.05
N ALA A 185 14.06 3.52 18.39
CA ALA A 185 15.25 3.24 19.20
C ALA A 185 15.94 1.92 18.78
N PHE A 186 15.18 0.83 18.64
CA PHE A 186 15.68 -0.47 18.18
C PHE A 186 16.37 -0.39 16.81
N GLY A 187 15.76 0.30 15.85
CA GLY A 187 16.36 0.49 14.53
C GLY A 187 17.63 1.36 14.56
N LYS A 188 17.63 2.43 15.35
CA LYS A 188 18.76 3.35 15.51
C LYS A 188 19.95 2.67 16.20
N ASP A 189 19.70 1.91 17.26
CA ASP A 189 20.74 1.16 17.98
C ASP A 189 21.44 0.13 17.08
N ALA A 190 20.70 -0.39 16.08
CA ALA A 190 21.20 -1.29 15.05
C ALA A 190 21.83 -0.59 13.83
N GLY A 191 21.85 0.75 13.79
CA GLY A 191 22.38 1.54 12.67
C GLY A 191 21.53 1.49 11.39
N THR A 192 20.25 1.13 11.50
CA THR A 192 19.31 1.08 10.36
C THR A 192 18.64 2.43 10.13
N THR A 193 18.10 2.63 8.92
CA THR A 193 17.17 3.74 8.68
C THR A 193 15.83 3.40 9.33
N THR A 194 15.14 4.41 9.86
CA THR A 194 13.92 4.23 10.66
C THR A 194 12.74 5.01 10.10
N ALA A 195 11.56 4.40 10.10
CA ALA A 195 10.31 5.06 9.80
C ALA A 195 9.31 4.89 10.95
N LEU A 196 8.84 6.01 11.47
CA LEU A 196 7.76 6.09 12.44
C LEU A 196 6.43 6.28 11.71
N VAL A 197 5.51 5.35 11.92
CA VAL A 197 4.12 5.45 11.48
C VAL A 197 3.31 6.02 12.63
N ASP A 198 2.83 7.24 12.49
CA ASP A 198 1.97 7.90 13.46
C ASP A 198 0.58 8.08 12.87
N SER A 199 -0.30 7.10 13.09
CA SER A 199 -1.69 7.16 12.63
C SER A 199 -2.55 8.23 13.32
N GLY A 200 -1.95 9.11 14.14
CA GLY A 200 -2.63 10.15 14.91
C GLY A 200 -3.41 9.61 16.11
N ARG A 201 -3.40 8.29 16.35
CA ARG A 201 -4.12 7.64 17.45
C ARG A 201 -3.36 7.69 18.78
N ARG A 202 -2.07 8.00 18.77
CA ARG A 202 -1.19 7.95 19.95
C ARG A 202 -0.49 9.27 20.29
N PHE A 203 -0.58 10.30 19.45
CA PHE A 203 0.11 11.56 19.73
C PHE A 203 -0.53 12.33 20.88
N VAL A 204 0.24 12.44 21.97
CA VAL A 204 0.00 13.39 23.05
C VAL A 204 0.81 14.64 22.71
N GLU A 205 0.21 15.82 22.83
CA GLU A 205 0.91 17.09 22.59
C GLU A 205 2.23 17.14 23.37
N GLY A 206 3.37 17.20 22.66
CA GLY A 206 4.72 17.17 23.25
C GLY A 206 5.50 15.85 23.10
N SER A 207 4.96 14.81 22.44
CA SER A 207 5.70 13.58 22.15
C SER A 207 6.84 13.79 21.14
N THR A 208 7.92 13.05 21.35
CA THR A 208 9.11 13.01 20.46
C THR A 208 8.94 11.94 19.38
N ASP A 209 9.50 12.16 18.20
CA ASP A 209 9.57 11.17 17.11
C ASP A 209 10.73 10.16 17.30
N GLY A 210 11.48 10.27 18.40
CA GLY A 210 12.61 9.40 18.69
C GLY A 210 13.79 9.58 17.74
N GLY A 211 13.80 10.65 16.93
CA GLY A 211 14.82 10.88 15.90
C GLY A 211 14.63 10.01 14.66
N ALA A 212 13.40 9.56 14.36
CA ALA A 212 13.09 8.78 13.17
C ALA A 212 13.50 9.50 11.86
N ASP A 213 13.99 8.74 10.88
CA ASP A 213 14.41 9.31 9.59
C ASP A 213 13.20 9.69 8.72
N PHE A 214 12.11 8.93 8.85
CA PHE A 214 10.82 9.23 8.25
C PHE A 214 9.72 9.23 9.30
N VAL A 215 8.79 10.17 9.18
CA VAL A 215 7.54 10.19 9.95
C VAL A 215 6.39 10.32 8.97
N VAL A 216 5.44 9.39 9.02
CA VAL A 216 4.27 9.36 8.12
C VAL A 216 2.98 9.08 8.89
N GLU A 217 1.88 9.67 8.43
CA GLU A 217 0.54 9.45 9.03
C GLU A 217 -0.08 8.09 8.66
N GLY A 218 0.51 7.36 7.72
CA GLY A 218 0.04 6.05 7.28
C GLY A 218 1.02 5.37 6.34
N LEU A 219 0.97 4.03 6.30
CA LEU A 219 1.94 3.20 5.57
C LEU A 219 1.96 3.49 4.06
N HIS A 220 0.81 3.83 3.45
CA HIS A 220 0.73 4.13 2.02
C HIS A 220 1.51 5.39 1.59
N LEU A 221 1.95 6.24 2.52
CA LEU A 221 2.74 7.44 2.22
C LEU A 221 4.24 7.20 2.23
N LEU A 222 4.70 6.11 2.86
CA LEU A 222 6.11 5.81 2.98
C LEU A 222 6.77 5.48 1.62
N PRO A 223 6.16 4.69 0.71
CA PRO A 223 6.77 4.31 -0.56
C PRO A 223 7.28 5.47 -1.42
N HIS A 224 6.53 6.57 -1.52
CA HIS A 224 6.99 7.72 -2.29
C HIS A 224 8.23 8.37 -1.65
N ARG A 225 8.27 8.45 -0.32
CA ARG A 225 9.44 8.97 0.42
C ARG A 225 10.65 8.08 0.20
N LEU A 226 10.47 6.76 0.30
CA LEU A 226 11.52 5.78 0.05
C LEU A 226 12.05 5.89 -1.38
N TRP A 227 11.18 6.01 -2.38
CA TRP A 227 11.57 6.18 -3.77
C TRP A 227 12.45 7.43 -4.01
N THR A 228 12.19 8.51 -3.27
CA THR A 228 13.00 9.73 -3.36
C THR A 228 14.33 9.63 -2.63
N HIS A 229 14.35 8.94 -1.48
CA HIS A 229 15.53 8.84 -0.62
C HIS A 229 16.51 7.75 -1.06
N PHE A 230 16.00 6.56 -1.41
CA PHE A 230 16.79 5.39 -1.77
C PHE A 230 16.94 5.20 -3.28
N GLU A 231 18.02 4.53 -3.68
CA GLU A 231 18.09 3.79 -4.94
C GLU A 231 17.31 2.48 -4.76
N ILE A 232 16.25 2.29 -5.53
CA ILE A 232 15.52 1.02 -5.57
C ILE A 232 16.19 0.15 -6.64
N VAL A 233 16.66 -1.03 -6.24
CA VAL A 233 17.27 -2.02 -7.16
C VAL A 233 16.36 -3.24 -7.20
N GLY A 234 15.87 -3.57 -8.39
CA GLY A 234 14.84 -4.59 -8.55
C GLY A 234 14.40 -4.72 -10.00
N PRO A 235 13.69 -5.81 -10.37
CA PRO A 235 13.33 -6.09 -11.76
C PRO A 235 12.51 -4.96 -12.39
N ASN A 236 11.71 -4.27 -11.57
CA ASN A 236 10.84 -3.19 -12.01
C ASN A 236 11.33 -1.80 -11.58
N ALA A 237 12.58 -1.68 -11.12
CA ALA A 237 13.15 -0.45 -10.59
C ALA A 237 13.84 0.43 -11.64
N GLY A 238 14.10 -0.11 -12.84
CA GLY A 238 14.81 0.57 -13.94
C GLY A 238 14.26 1.94 -14.36
N GLY A 239 15.01 2.68 -15.16
CA GLY A 239 14.64 4.03 -15.62
C GLY A 239 13.31 4.10 -16.39
N LEU A 240 12.84 5.31 -16.71
CA LEU A 240 11.65 5.49 -17.55
C LEU A 240 11.89 4.89 -18.93
N VAL A 241 11.40 3.68 -19.15
CA VAL A 241 11.33 3.09 -20.50
C VAL A 241 10.30 3.89 -21.29
N LYS A 242 10.73 4.46 -22.42
CA LYS A 242 9.83 5.04 -23.40
C LYS A 242 9.20 3.89 -24.17
N TYR A 243 7.90 3.70 -24.00
CA TYR A 243 7.17 2.68 -24.71
C TYR A 243 6.71 3.24 -26.07
N PRO A 244 6.80 2.47 -27.16
CA PRO A 244 6.21 2.87 -28.44
C PRO A 244 4.69 3.03 -28.31
N SER A 245 4.06 3.65 -29.29
CA SER A 245 2.60 3.60 -29.42
C SER A 245 2.12 2.15 -29.55
N PRO A 246 0.88 1.83 -29.14
CA PRO A 246 0.29 0.52 -29.44
C PRO A 246 0.34 0.26 -30.95
N ASN A 247 0.46 -1.01 -31.32
CA ASN A 247 0.39 -1.42 -32.72
C ASN A 247 -1.01 -1.12 -33.27
N PRO A 248 -1.14 -0.84 -34.58
CA PRO A 248 -2.44 -0.61 -35.19
C PRO A 248 -3.36 -1.83 -35.06
N PRO A 249 -4.68 -1.62 -34.92
CA PRO A 249 -5.64 -2.70 -34.78
C PRO A 249 -5.65 -3.62 -36.01
N VAL A 250 -5.76 -4.93 -35.79
CA VAL A 250 -5.68 -5.94 -36.86
C VAL A 250 -7.05 -6.50 -37.20
N THR A 251 -7.85 -6.87 -36.20
CA THR A 251 -9.21 -7.41 -36.38
C THR A 251 -10.16 -6.34 -36.90
N ALA A 252 -11.24 -6.77 -37.56
CA ALA A 252 -12.29 -5.88 -38.01
C ALA A 252 -12.93 -5.12 -36.84
N ALA A 253 -13.17 -5.82 -35.72
CA ALA A 253 -13.74 -5.23 -34.51
C ALA A 253 -12.83 -4.15 -33.92
N ALA A 254 -11.53 -4.41 -33.77
CA ALA A 254 -10.59 -3.43 -33.24
C ALA A 254 -10.43 -2.21 -34.17
N LYS A 255 -10.45 -2.41 -35.49
CA LYS A 255 -10.41 -1.32 -36.47
C LYS A 255 -11.65 -0.42 -36.37
N ALA A 256 -12.83 -1.02 -36.34
CA ALA A 256 -14.09 -0.28 -36.19
C ALA A 256 -14.13 0.46 -34.85
N ALA A 257 -13.74 -0.20 -33.75
CA ALA A 257 -13.68 0.42 -32.43
C ALA A 257 -12.68 1.59 -32.35
N ALA A 258 -11.49 1.46 -32.95
CA ALA A 258 -10.49 2.53 -33.00
C ALA A 258 -10.96 3.74 -33.82
N ALA A 259 -11.75 3.50 -34.89
CA ALA A 259 -12.38 4.53 -35.69
C ALA A 259 -13.64 5.14 -35.03
N GLY A 260 -14.17 4.51 -33.98
CA GLY A 260 -15.47 4.88 -33.40
C GLY A 260 -16.67 4.51 -34.28
N ASP A 261 -16.49 3.63 -35.27
CA ASP A 261 -17.53 3.24 -36.22
C ASP A 261 -18.45 2.16 -35.63
N ALA A 262 -19.43 2.60 -34.86
CA ALA A 262 -20.40 1.73 -34.20
C ALA A 262 -21.25 0.95 -35.20
N LYS A 263 -21.48 1.50 -36.41
CA LYS A 263 -22.23 0.81 -37.45
C LYS A 263 -21.42 -0.37 -38.00
N ALA A 264 -20.17 -0.14 -38.40
CA ALA A 264 -19.31 -1.21 -38.87
C ALA A 264 -19.15 -2.30 -37.79
N LEU A 265 -19.08 -1.90 -36.52
CA LEU A 265 -19.02 -2.84 -35.40
C LEU A 265 -20.32 -3.64 -35.21
N ALA A 266 -21.49 -2.99 -35.33
CA ALA A 266 -22.79 -3.65 -35.22
C ALA A 266 -23.08 -4.63 -36.38
N ASP A 267 -22.51 -4.37 -37.56
CA ASP A 267 -22.65 -5.22 -38.75
C ASP A 267 -21.75 -6.49 -38.68
N LEU A 268 -20.82 -6.57 -37.72
CA LEU A 268 -19.97 -7.75 -37.52
C LEU A 268 -20.73 -8.87 -36.79
N PRO A 269 -20.51 -10.14 -37.17
CA PRO A 269 -21.03 -11.26 -36.41
C PRO A 269 -20.32 -11.36 -35.04
N VAL A 270 -21.02 -11.90 -34.03
CA VAL A 270 -20.57 -11.90 -32.62
C VAL A 270 -19.21 -12.59 -32.45
N ASP A 271 -18.94 -13.66 -33.20
CA ASP A 271 -17.66 -14.35 -33.19
C ASP A 271 -16.50 -13.43 -33.59
N GLN A 272 -16.70 -12.52 -34.55
CA GLN A 272 -15.70 -11.52 -34.94
C GLN A 272 -15.52 -10.39 -33.92
N LEU A 273 -16.53 -10.10 -33.09
CA LEU A 273 -16.41 -9.16 -31.96
C LEU A 273 -15.58 -9.73 -30.81
N LEU A 274 -15.56 -11.05 -30.68
CA LEU A 274 -14.84 -11.80 -29.65
C LEU A 274 -13.44 -12.26 -30.10
N THR A 275 -13.07 -12.03 -31.36
CA THR A 275 -11.73 -12.36 -31.86
C THR A 275 -10.66 -11.57 -31.12
N GLU A 276 -9.74 -12.30 -30.49
CA GLU A 276 -8.59 -11.72 -29.78
C GLU A 276 -7.59 -11.10 -30.77
N GLU A 277 -6.97 -10.00 -30.37
CA GLU A 277 -5.87 -9.42 -31.13
C GLU A 277 -4.58 -10.21 -30.88
N GLU A 278 -3.94 -10.68 -31.94
CA GLU A 278 -2.69 -11.43 -31.85
C GLU A 278 -1.47 -10.52 -31.94
N GLY A 279 -0.47 -10.80 -31.10
CA GLY A 279 0.85 -10.16 -31.13
C GLY A 279 1.10 -9.15 -30.00
N GLU A 280 2.37 -8.83 -29.80
CA GLU A 280 2.76 -7.78 -28.85
C GLU A 280 2.23 -6.42 -29.29
N GLY A 281 1.97 -5.53 -28.33
CA GLY A 281 1.57 -4.16 -28.65
C GLY A 281 0.09 -3.97 -28.95
N GLN A 282 -0.74 -5.01 -28.91
CA GLN A 282 -2.14 -4.93 -29.27
C GLN A 282 -3.08 -4.51 -28.14
N ASN A 283 -4.19 -3.89 -28.51
CA ASN A 283 -5.28 -3.52 -27.62
C ASN A 283 -6.56 -4.24 -28.07
N PRO A 284 -7.32 -4.87 -27.17
CA PRO A 284 -8.62 -5.43 -27.52
C PRO A 284 -9.58 -4.32 -27.98
N PRO A 285 -10.61 -4.63 -28.79
CA PRO A 285 -11.54 -3.65 -29.33
C PRO A 285 -12.12 -2.69 -28.28
N ILE A 286 -12.45 -3.19 -27.08
CA ILE A 286 -13.03 -2.37 -26.01
C ILE A 286 -12.08 -1.29 -25.47
N VAL A 287 -10.77 -1.55 -25.48
CA VAL A 287 -9.75 -0.58 -25.09
C VAL A 287 -9.63 0.53 -26.14
N TRP A 288 -9.73 0.18 -27.43
CA TRP A 288 -9.79 1.16 -28.51
C TRP A 288 -11.05 2.03 -28.46
N ALA A 289 -12.22 1.41 -28.26
CA ALA A 289 -13.49 2.14 -28.13
C ALA A 289 -13.43 3.14 -26.96
N ALA A 290 -12.86 2.74 -25.83
CA ALA A 290 -12.66 3.61 -24.67
C ALA A 290 -11.61 4.71 -24.88
N GLU A 291 -10.55 4.46 -25.64
CA GLU A 291 -9.56 5.48 -26.00
C GLU A 291 -10.11 6.50 -26.99
N ASN A 292 -11.02 6.09 -27.88
CA ASN A 292 -11.77 6.95 -28.80
C ASN A 292 -12.91 7.71 -28.09
N GLY A 293 -13.45 7.14 -27.00
CA GLY A 293 -14.61 7.65 -26.29
C GLY A 293 -15.95 7.23 -26.89
N SER A 294 -15.97 6.23 -27.78
CA SER A 294 -17.18 5.75 -28.44
C SER A 294 -18.01 4.87 -27.50
N GLU A 295 -19.00 5.50 -26.89
CA GLU A 295 -20.02 4.90 -26.04
C GLU A 295 -20.79 3.76 -26.72
N GLU A 296 -21.17 3.96 -27.98
CA GLU A 296 -21.94 2.98 -28.75
C GLU A 296 -21.10 1.73 -29.04
N CYS A 297 -19.83 1.90 -29.41
CA CYS A 297 -18.92 0.77 -29.60
C CYS A 297 -18.73 -0.02 -28.30
N ILE A 298 -18.60 0.67 -27.16
CA ILE A 298 -18.50 0.03 -25.83
C ILE A 298 -19.76 -0.82 -25.56
N ASP A 299 -20.95 -0.24 -25.76
CA ASP A 299 -22.21 -0.96 -25.53
C ASP A 299 -22.33 -2.21 -26.41
N ILE A 300 -21.95 -2.12 -27.68
CA ILE A 300 -22.00 -3.25 -28.63
C ILE A 300 -21.07 -4.38 -28.16
N LEU A 301 -19.81 -4.04 -27.82
CA LEU A 301 -18.82 -5.02 -27.39
C LEU A 301 -19.20 -5.70 -26.08
N LEU A 302 -19.71 -4.93 -25.10
CA LEU A 302 -20.18 -5.48 -23.84
C LEU A 302 -21.38 -6.42 -24.03
N LYS A 303 -22.33 -6.06 -24.90
CA LYS A 303 -23.47 -6.94 -25.25
C LYS A 303 -23.02 -8.23 -25.93
N ALA A 304 -21.92 -8.19 -26.68
CA ALA A 304 -21.32 -9.37 -27.30
C ALA A 304 -20.59 -10.29 -26.30
N GLY A 305 -20.37 -9.84 -25.07
CA GLY A 305 -19.70 -10.61 -24.02
C GLY A 305 -18.19 -10.40 -23.93
N VAL A 306 -17.67 -9.30 -24.48
CA VAL A 306 -16.26 -8.91 -24.28
C VAL A 306 -15.99 -8.64 -22.81
N ASP A 307 -14.90 -9.19 -22.28
CA ASP A 307 -14.44 -8.92 -20.93
C ASP A 307 -14.08 -7.42 -20.77
N VAL A 308 -14.84 -6.73 -19.90
CA VAL A 308 -14.68 -5.30 -19.61
C VAL A 308 -13.31 -4.95 -19.04
N ASP A 309 -12.70 -5.90 -18.33
CA ASP A 309 -11.43 -5.75 -17.62
C ASP A 309 -10.24 -6.28 -18.43
N LYS A 310 -10.47 -6.72 -19.68
CA LYS A 310 -9.41 -7.19 -20.57
C LYS A 310 -8.30 -6.15 -20.69
N GLN A 311 -7.10 -6.57 -20.33
CA GLN A 311 -5.91 -5.73 -20.40
C GLN A 311 -5.33 -5.76 -21.82
N GLY A 312 -5.13 -4.57 -22.40
CA GLY A 312 -4.44 -4.41 -23.67
C GLY A 312 -2.97 -4.05 -23.50
N TYR A 313 -2.47 -3.25 -24.43
CA TYR A 313 -1.10 -2.79 -24.48
C TYR A 313 -0.69 -2.09 -23.16
N LEU A 314 0.46 -2.52 -22.63
CA LEU A 314 1.02 -2.11 -21.33
C LEU A 314 0.12 -2.45 -20.13
N GLY A 315 -0.76 -3.45 -20.26
CA GLY A 315 -1.66 -3.85 -19.18
C GLY A 315 -2.80 -2.86 -18.93
N ALA A 316 -3.04 -1.90 -19.82
CA ALA A 316 -4.09 -0.91 -19.62
C ALA A 316 -5.48 -1.48 -19.97
N THR A 317 -6.44 -1.31 -19.07
CA THR A 317 -7.86 -1.63 -19.30
C THR A 317 -8.57 -0.50 -20.07
N ALA A 318 -9.80 -0.76 -20.51
CA ALA A 318 -10.67 0.25 -21.11
C ALA A 318 -10.91 1.44 -20.13
N ILE A 319 -11.12 1.15 -18.84
CA ILE A 319 -11.28 2.15 -17.78
C ILE A 319 -10.02 3.03 -17.65
N CYS A 320 -8.82 2.44 -17.71
CA CYS A 320 -7.57 3.22 -17.73
C CYS A 320 -7.54 4.24 -18.88
N ARG A 321 -7.92 3.82 -20.10
CA ARG A 321 -7.90 4.67 -21.29
C ARG A 321 -8.95 5.78 -21.23
N ALA A 322 -10.20 5.46 -20.88
CA ALA A 322 -11.26 6.45 -20.74
C ALA A 322 -10.91 7.49 -19.66
N SER A 323 -10.31 7.05 -18.54
CA SER A 323 -9.86 7.91 -17.44
C SER A 323 -8.74 8.87 -17.87
N ARG A 324 -7.78 8.36 -18.66
CA ARG A 324 -6.66 9.15 -19.21
C ARG A 324 -7.14 10.19 -20.23
N SER A 325 -8.03 9.79 -21.14
CA SER A 325 -8.54 10.65 -22.21
C SER A 325 -9.67 11.58 -21.75
N GLY A 326 -10.24 11.37 -20.57
CA GLY A 326 -11.33 12.19 -20.03
C GLY A 326 -12.69 11.90 -20.67
N HIS A 327 -12.87 10.73 -21.29
CA HIS A 327 -14.14 10.29 -21.87
C HIS A 327 -15.08 9.79 -20.77
N VAL A 328 -15.72 10.73 -20.08
CA VAL A 328 -16.50 10.48 -18.86
C VAL A 328 -17.69 9.55 -19.09
N GLU A 329 -18.41 9.67 -20.20
CA GLU A 329 -19.57 8.82 -20.47
C GLU A 329 -19.16 7.39 -20.84
N ALA A 330 -18.11 7.22 -21.65
CA ALA A 330 -17.47 5.93 -21.87
C ALA A 330 -17.01 5.28 -20.55
N LEU A 331 -16.37 6.06 -19.68
CA LEU A 331 -15.94 5.61 -18.35
C LEU A 331 -17.14 5.13 -17.50
N LYS A 332 -18.25 5.88 -17.48
CA LYS A 332 -19.47 5.49 -16.76
C LYS A 332 -20.06 4.19 -17.30
N ARG A 333 -20.07 3.99 -18.62
CA ARG A 333 -20.59 2.74 -19.23
C ARG A 333 -19.79 1.52 -18.80
N LEU A 334 -18.46 1.63 -18.84
CA LEU A 334 -17.56 0.55 -18.43
C LEU A 334 -17.75 0.20 -16.94
N LEU A 335 -17.87 1.20 -16.08
CA LEU A 335 -18.10 0.99 -14.65
C LEU A 335 -19.51 0.44 -14.36
N ALA A 336 -20.53 0.92 -15.08
CA ALA A 336 -21.90 0.39 -14.97
C ALA A 336 -22.01 -1.07 -15.43
N ALA A 337 -21.12 -1.51 -16.33
CA ALA A 337 -20.98 -2.89 -16.77
C ALA A 337 -20.17 -3.77 -15.80
N GLY A 338 -19.80 -3.26 -14.63
CA GLY A 338 -19.07 -4.02 -13.60
C GLY A 338 -17.55 -4.01 -13.74
N GLY A 339 -16.99 -3.16 -14.62
CA GLY A 339 -15.54 -3.06 -14.76
C GLY A 339 -14.86 -2.58 -13.47
N ASN A 340 -13.73 -3.20 -13.14
CA ASN A 340 -13.02 -2.94 -11.90
C ASN A 340 -12.20 -1.63 -12.00
N PRO A 341 -12.50 -0.62 -11.16
CA PRO A 341 -11.80 0.67 -11.18
C PRO A 341 -10.36 0.61 -10.65
N ASP A 342 -9.92 -0.54 -10.13
CA ASP A 342 -8.64 -0.73 -9.45
C ASP A 342 -7.71 -1.75 -10.14
N ILE A 343 -7.84 -1.96 -11.45
CA ILE A 343 -6.85 -2.72 -12.24
C ILE A 343 -5.75 -1.78 -12.75
N PRO A 344 -4.49 -1.96 -12.31
CA PRO A 344 -3.39 -1.13 -12.78
C PRO A 344 -2.79 -1.60 -14.10
N ASN A 345 -2.10 -0.69 -14.78
CA ASN A 345 -1.20 -1.03 -15.88
C ASN A 345 0.13 -1.64 -15.38
N ILE A 346 1.03 -2.04 -16.29
CA ILE A 346 2.35 -2.60 -15.92
C ILE A 346 3.26 -1.66 -15.10
N LYS A 347 2.94 -0.35 -15.07
CA LYS A 347 3.65 0.66 -14.26
C LYS A 347 2.96 0.90 -12.91
N ARG A 348 2.03 0.02 -12.53
CA ARG A 348 1.15 0.15 -11.37
C ARG A 348 0.31 1.43 -11.37
N GLN A 349 0.10 2.06 -12.52
CA GLN A 349 -0.79 3.23 -12.61
C GLN A 349 -2.24 2.74 -12.72
N TYR A 350 -3.04 3.12 -11.74
CA TYR A 350 -4.47 2.81 -11.67
C TYR A 350 -5.29 3.86 -12.44
N PRO A 351 -6.54 3.57 -12.83
CA PRO A 351 -7.44 4.55 -13.45
C PRO A 351 -7.46 5.91 -12.75
N LEU A 352 -7.49 5.93 -11.41
CA LEU A 352 -7.50 7.18 -10.64
C LEU A 352 -6.18 7.96 -10.76
N HIS A 353 -5.03 7.28 -10.91
CA HIS A 353 -3.77 7.96 -11.24
C HIS A 353 -3.84 8.63 -12.62
N PHE A 354 -4.39 7.94 -13.63
CA PHE A 354 -4.54 8.51 -14.97
C PHE A 354 -5.43 9.75 -14.97
N ALA A 355 -6.60 9.68 -14.35
CA ALA A 355 -7.51 10.81 -14.25
C ALA A 355 -6.88 11.99 -13.49
N ALA A 356 -6.19 11.72 -12.37
CA ALA A 356 -5.58 12.74 -11.54
C ALA A 356 -4.37 13.41 -12.23
N PHE A 357 -3.50 12.64 -12.87
CA PHE A 357 -2.35 13.15 -13.63
C PHE A 357 -2.77 13.95 -14.86
N LYS A 358 -3.88 13.56 -15.51
CA LYS A 358 -4.44 14.26 -16.67
C LYS A 358 -5.39 15.40 -16.33
N LEU A 359 -5.58 15.68 -15.05
CA LEU A 359 -6.41 16.77 -14.53
C LEU A 359 -7.90 16.64 -14.91
N ASN A 360 -8.37 15.40 -15.09
CA ASN A 360 -9.75 15.11 -15.47
C ASN A 360 -10.65 15.05 -14.23
N HIS A 361 -11.08 16.21 -13.72
CA HIS A 361 -11.94 16.34 -12.53
C HIS A 361 -13.17 15.43 -12.55
N LYS A 362 -13.92 15.43 -13.65
CA LYS A 362 -15.13 14.59 -13.78
C LYS A 362 -14.82 13.09 -13.75
N ALA A 363 -13.70 12.66 -14.33
CA ALA A 363 -13.29 11.26 -14.28
C ALA A 363 -12.86 10.86 -12.86
N VAL A 364 -12.18 11.75 -12.13
CA VAL A 364 -11.90 11.57 -10.70
C VAL A 364 -13.18 11.36 -9.91
N ASP A 365 -14.19 12.22 -10.09
CA ASP A 365 -15.46 12.09 -9.38
C ASP A 365 -16.18 10.77 -9.70
N VAL A 366 -16.23 10.37 -10.98
CA VAL A 366 -16.85 9.11 -11.38
C VAL A 366 -16.13 7.90 -10.79
N LEU A 367 -14.80 7.87 -10.83
CA LEU A 367 -14.02 6.77 -10.25
C LEU A 367 -14.20 6.67 -8.73
N LEU A 368 -14.17 7.81 -8.02
CA LEU A 368 -14.39 7.85 -6.58
C LEU A 368 -15.80 7.39 -6.19
N ALA A 369 -16.81 7.74 -6.99
CA ALA A 369 -18.18 7.29 -6.79
C ALA A 369 -18.34 5.77 -6.99
N HIS A 370 -17.52 5.16 -7.84
CA HIS A 370 -17.48 3.70 -8.06
C HIS A 370 -16.45 2.97 -7.19
N GLY A 371 -15.97 3.60 -6.12
CA GLY A 371 -15.15 2.90 -5.12
C GLY A 371 -13.65 2.83 -5.41
N ALA A 372 -13.15 3.45 -6.49
CA ALA A 372 -11.71 3.44 -6.82
C ALA A 372 -10.83 3.78 -5.62
N SER A 373 -9.77 2.99 -5.39
CA SER A 373 -8.89 3.13 -4.23
C SER A 373 -8.16 4.48 -4.24
N THR A 374 -8.17 5.15 -3.09
CA THR A 374 -7.48 6.44 -2.88
C THR A 374 -6.05 6.29 -2.37
N ILE A 375 -5.63 5.07 -2.04
CA ILE A 375 -4.31 4.75 -1.46
C ILE A 375 -3.51 3.75 -2.30
N CYS A 376 -4.04 3.32 -3.45
CA CYS A 376 -3.29 2.51 -4.40
C CYS A 376 -1.99 3.22 -4.82
N LEU A 377 -0.94 2.45 -5.12
CA LEU A 377 0.39 3.00 -5.35
C LEU A 377 0.87 2.73 -6.76
N ASP A 378 1.36 3.77 -7.43
CA ASP A 378 2.11 3.60 -8.67
C ASP A 378 3.49 2.96 -8.45
N ARG A 379 4.23 2.73 -9.54
CA ARG A 379 5.61 2.22 -9.46
C ARG A 379 6.52 3.06 -8.56
N LYS A 380 6.33 4.37 -8.51
CA LYS A 380 7.14 5.31 -7.71
C LYS A 380 6.63 5.46 -6.28
N GLY A 381 5.65 4.65 -5.88
CA GLY A 381 5.09 4.67 -4.54
C GLY A 381 4.16 5.84 -4.28
N ARG A 382 3.68 6.52 -5.33
CA ARG A 382 2.74 7.65 -5.19
C ARG A 382 1.33 7.13 -5.14
N THR A 383 0.51 7.76 -4.31
CA THR A 383 -0.95 7.69 -4.38
C THR A 383 -1.50 8.59 -5.51
N PRO A 384 -2.76 8.43 -5.96
CA PRO A 384 -3.35 9.31 -6.97
C PRO A 384 -3.33 10.80 -6.57
N ALA A 385 -3.46 11.09 -5.27
CA ALA A 385 -3.38 12.45 -4.74
C ALA A 385 -1.96 13.05 -4.84
N GLU A 386 -0.91 12.22 -4.86
CA GLU A 386 0.48 12.64 -5.03
C GLU A 386 0.88 12.76 -6.51
N ASP A 387 0.17 12.09 -7.42
CA ASP A 387 0.44 12.10 -8.87
C ASP A 387 -0.32 13.20 -9.65
N THR A 388 -0.99 14.13 -8.97
CA THR A 388 -1.62 15.30 -9.61
C THR A 388 -0.87 16.59 -9.32
N SER A 389 -0.89 17.53 -10.26
CA SER A 389 -0.46 18.93 -10.04
C SER A 389 -1.60 19.85 -9.61
N ASP A 390 -2.86 19.40 -9.68
CA ASP A 390 -4.05 20.19 -9.38
C ASP A 390 -4.44 20.03 -7.89
N ALA A 391 -4.51 21.16 -7.17
CA ALA A 391 -4.84 21.18 -5.75
C ALA A 391 -6.29 20.77 -5.45
N ASN A 392 -7.23 21.05 -6.36
CA ASN A 392 -8.64 20.70 -6.19
C ASN A 392 -8.86 19.19 -6.38
N ILE A 393 -8.22 18.57 -7.38
CA ILE A 393 -8.23 17.10 -7.54
C ILE A 393 -7.61 16.44 -6.31
N ARG A 394 -6.45 16.94 -5.86
CA ARG A 394 -5.81 16.43 -4.65
C ARG A 394 -6.75 16.51 -3.45
N ALA A 395 -7.36 17.68 -3.22
CA ALA A 395 -8.29 17.88 -2.11
C ALA A 395 -9.48 16.93 -2.19
N ARG A 396 -10.02 16.71 -3.40
CA ARG A 396 -11.15 15.81 -3.65
C ARG A 396 -10.83 14.36 -3.33
N ILE A 397 -9.66 13.86 -3.76
CA ILE A 397 -9.20 12.49 -3.46
C ILE A 397 -8.98 12.32 -1.96
N LEU A 398 -8.36 13.30 -1.29
CA LEU A 398 -8.13 13.26 0.15
C LEU A 398 -9.42 13.36 0.96
N GLU A 399 -10.41 14.11 0.48
CA GLU A 399 -11.75 14.16 1.09
C GLU A 399 -12.45 12.80 1.00
N ALA A 400 -12.41 12.15 -0.17
CA ALA A 400 -12.97 10.82 -0.34
C ALA A 400 -12.24 9.78 0.54
N ARG A 401 -10.92 9.88 0.66
CA ARG A 401 -10.10 9.05 1.57
C ARG A 401 -10.59 9.17 3.02
N ARG A 402 -10.67 10.40 3.55
CA ARG A 402 -11.16 10.66 4.91
C ARG A 402 -12.58 10.14 5.14
N LYS A 403 -13.48 10.31 4.18
CA LYS A 403 -14.87 9.80 4.25
C LYS A 403 -14.94 8.28 4.37
N ARG A 404 -13.91 7.56 3.89
CA ARG A 404 -13.81 6.10 3.99
C ARG A 404 -13.09 5.62 5.25
N GLY A 405 -12.61 6.52 6.12
CA GLY A 405 -11.89 6.17 7.34
C GLY A 405 -10.51 5.56 7.09
N VAL A 406 -9.89 5.92 5.96
CA VAL A 406 -8.58 5.46 5.49
C VAL A 406 -7.53 6.56 5.65
#